data_AF-A0A257N099-F1
#
_entry.id   AF-A0A257N099-F1
#
_cell.length_a   1.000
_cell.length_b   1.000
_cell.length_c   1.000
_cell.angle_alpha   90.00
_cell.angle_beta   90.00
_cell.angle_gamma   90.00
#
_symmetry.space_group_name_H-M   'P 1'
#
loop_
_entity.id
_entity.type
_entity.pdbx_description
1 polymer ?
#
loop_
_entity_poly.entity_id
_entity_poly.type
_entity_poly.pdbx_seq_one_letter_code
_entity_poly.pdbx_strand_id
1 'polypeptide(L)'
;LASAYGIAVTGTMIVDTVLAFIIIQALWQWTKATSVTFLSTFLAIDLLFFSSNSLKIPTGGWLPLVVATVLFLILTTWIKGRRLLSEYMDERKTLFEDLEEKISGKLARVEGTAIYLTRSLHGVPQVLLHNLEHNHVLHERIIVLSIVTTNEPYVDEAHLVKIRSFGENRNFYRVKLYYGFKQNADVRRALELCVQEGLDFDPKNASFFIGSEQVSFRNKSPMPKWRRGLFRFLFHNSSSAIDFFKIPVDQVVELGIRIEL
;
A
#
# COMPACT_ATOMS: atom_id res chain seq x y z
N LEU A 1 0.41 33.64 -13.69
CA LEU A 1 -0.03 33.08 -12.39
C LEU A 1 -1.54 33.27 -12.14
N ALA A 2 -2.09 34.49 -12.27
CA ALA A 2 -3.50 34.76 -11.98
C ALA A 2 -4.51 33.92 -12.80
N SER A 3 -4.28 33.72 -14.10
CA SER A 3 -5.18 32.91 -14.95
C SER A 3 -5.20 31.42 -14.59
N ALA A 4 -4.08 30.89 -14.09
CA ALA A 4 -3.94 29.50 -13.66
C ALA A 4 -4.78 29.21 -12.41
N TYR A 5 -4.67 30.11 -11.43
CA TYR A 5 -5.41 30.05 -10.18
C TYR A 5 -6.91 30.15 -10.42
N GLY A 6 -7.34 31.02 -11.35
CA GLY A 6 -8.75 31.20 -11.70
C GLY A 6 -9.44 29.92 -12.22
N ILE A 7 -8.78 29.13 -13.08
CA ILE A 7 -9.35 27.89 -13.60
C ILE A 7 -9.42 26.81 -12.51
N ALA A 8 -8.38 26.69 -11.68
CA ALA A 8 -8.35 25.72 -10.60
C ALA A 8 -9.43 26.01 -9.54
N VAL A 9 -9.54 27.27 -9.11
CA VAL A 9 -10.51 27.69 -8.08
C VAL A 9 -11.94 27.59 -8.58
N THR A 10 -12.23 28.02 -9.81
CA THR A 10 -13.58 27.88 -10.36
C THR A 10 -13.95 26.42 -10.62
N GLY A 11 -12.96 25.58 -10.98
CA GLY A 11 -13.15 24.14 -11.06
C GLY A 11 -13.49 23.51 -9.71
N THR A 12 -12.79 23.89 -8.63
CA THR A 12 -13.11 23.39 -7.27
C THR A 12 -14.47 23.88 -6.79
N MET A 13 -14.84 25.13 -7.09
CA MET A 13 -16.18 25.66 -6.75
C MET A 13 -17.31 24.82 -7.37
N ILE A 14 -17.19 24.42 -8.64
CA ILE A 14 -18.16 23.52 -9.28
C ILE A 14 -18.26 22.19 -8.53
N VAL A 15 -17.11 21.59 -8.17
CA VAL A 15 -17.06 20.33 -7.43
C VAL A 15 -17.71 20.48 -6.05
N ASP A 16 -17.43 21.57 -5.34
CA ASP A 16 -17.99 21.87 -4.03
C ASP A 16 -19.50 22.07 -4.10
N THR A 17 -20.01 22.77 -5.12
CA THR A 17 -21.45 22.96 -5.36
C THR A 17 -22.15 21.62 -5.62
N VAL A 18 -21.54 20.72 -6.40
CA VAL A 18 -22.07 19.37 -6.64
C VAL A 18 -22.04 18.54 -5.35
N LEU A 19 -20.95 18.60 -4.57
CA LEU A 19 -20.81 17.88 -3.31
C LEU A 19 -21.81 18.39 -2.27
N ALA A 20 -22.02 19.71 -2.19
CA ALA A 20 -23.02 20.34 -1.34
C ALA A 20 -24.43 19.85 -1.70
N PHE A 21 -24.76 19.72 -2.98
CA PHE A 21 -26.03 19.11 -3.40
C PHE A 21 -26.17 17.66 -2.95
N ILE A 22 -25.11 16.83 -3.06
CA ILE A 22 -25.12 15.45 -2.55
C ILE A 22 -25.37 15.44 -1.04
N ILE A 23 -24.71 16.32 -0.29
CA ILE A 23 -24.90 16.46 1.16
C ILE A 23 -26.31 16.91 1.53
N ILE A 24 -26.86 17.91 0.84
CA ILE A 24 -28.23 18.39 1.04
C ILE A 24 -29.24 17.25 0.85
N GLN A 25 -29.05 16.42 -0.18
CA GLN A 25 -29.93 15.28 -0.45
C GLN A 25 -29.71 14.11 0.51
N ALA A 26 -28.46 13.78 0.83
CA ALA A 26 -28.13 12.60 1.63
C ALA A 26 -28.34 12.83 3.13
N LEU A 27 -28.00 14.01 3.65
CA LEU A 27 -27.96 14.30 5.09
C LEU A 27 -29.07 15.25 5.54
N TRP A 28 -29.37 16.31 4.79
CA TRP A 28 -30.34 17.32 5.22
C TRP A 28 -31.77 17.09 4.71
N GLN A 29 -31.99 16.14 3.79
CA GLN A 29 -33.31 15.69 3.34
C GLN A 29 -34.23 16.85 2.90
N TRP A 30 -33.67 17.88 2.26
CA TRP A 30 -34.46 18.98 1.71
C TRP A 30 -35.42 18.50 0.62
N THR A 31 -36.50 19.25 0.39
CA THR A 31 -37.43 18.93 -0.69
C THR A 31 -36.71 18.98 -2.04
N LYS A 32 -37.00 18.06 -2.95
CA LYS A 32 -36.32 17.98 -4.26
C LYS A 32 -36.30 19.32 -5.00
N ALA A 33 -37.38 20.10 -4.89
CA ALA A 33 -37.48 21.43 -5.50
C ALA A 33 -36.44 22.43 -4.94
N THR A 34 -36.26 22.47 -3.62
CA THR A 34 -35.30 23.40 -2.98
C THR A 34 -33.85 22.99 -3.28
N SER A 35 -33.56 21.69 -3.24
CA SER A 35 -32.24 21.16 -3.60
C SER A 35 -31.87 21.44 -5.06
N VAL A 36 -32.81 21.27 -6.00
CA VAL A 36 -32.59 21.57 -7.42
C VAL A 36 -32.43 23.06 -7.65
N THR A 37 -33.20 23.90 -6.96
CA THR A 37 -33.09 25.37 -7.05
C THR A 37 -31.74 25.86 -6.51
N PHE A 38 -31.28 25.29 -5.39
CA PHE A 38 -29.94 25.55 -4.86
C PHE A 38 -28.88 25.17 -5.88
N LEU A 39 -28.90 23.92 -6.36
CA LEU A 39 -27.92 23.43 -7.33
C LEU A 39 -27.91 24.29 -8.59
N SER A 40 -29.06 24.58 -9.18
CA SER A 40 -29.13 25.36 -10.41
C SER A 40 -28.60 26.78 -10.25
N THR A 41 -28.91 27.45 -9.13
CA THR A 41 -28.47 28.82 -8.86
C THR A 41 -26.96 28.90 -8.69
N PHE A 42 -26.38 28.07 -7.82
CA PHE A 42 -24.95 28.08 -7.56
C PHE A 42 -24.15 27.56 -8.75
N LEU A 43 -24.60 26.47 -9.37
CA LEU A 43 -23.94 25.92 -10.56
C LEU A 43 -23.95 26.90 -11.73
N ALA A 44 -25.03 27.69 -11.91
CA ALA A 44 -25.06 28.72 -12.95
C ALA A 44 -24.00 29.81 -12.72
N ILE A 45 -23.86 30.27 -11.48
CA ILE A 45 -22.83 31.25 -11.10
C ILE A 45 -21.43 30.67 -11.34
N ASP A 46 -21.19 29.44 -10.89
CA ASP A 46 -19.90 28.78 -11.05
C ASP A 46 -19.55 28.55 -12.51
N LEU A 47 -20.52 28.13 -13.34
CA LEU A 47 -20.33 27.94 -14.78
C LEU A 47 -20.04 29.27 -15.49
N LEU A 48 -20.64 30.39 -15.07
CA LEU A 48 -20.33 31.71 -15.60
C LEU A 48 -18.87 32.10 -15.28
N PHE A 49 -18.45 31.93 -14.03
CA PHE A 49 -17.06 32.18 -13.63
C PHE A 49 -16.07 31.26 -14.34
N PHE A 50 -16.39 29.97 -14.46
CA PHE A 50 -15.55 28.99 -15.15
C PHE A 50 -15.42 29.32 -16.65
N SER A 51 -16.53 29.68 -17.31
CA SER A 51 -16.54 30.10 -18.71
C SER A 51 -15.69 31.35 -18.94
N SER A 52 -15.84 32.37 -18.07
CA SER A 52 -15.01 33.59 -18.11
C SER A 52 -13.51 33.30 -17.95
N ASN A 53 -13.15 32.38 -17.05
CA ASN A 53 -11.75 31.98 -16.85
C ASN A 53 -11.23 31.07 -17.97
N SER A 54 -12.09 30.28 -18.61
CA SER A 54 -11.72 29.39 -19.73
C SER A 54 -11.29 30.16 -20.97
N LEU A 55 -11.82 31.36 -21.20
CA LEU A 55 -11.37 32.25 -22.28
C LEU A 55 -9.89 32.66 -22.15
N LYS A 56 -9.31 32.54 -20.95
CA LYS A 56 -7.89 32.84 -20.68
C LYS A 56 -6.97 31.64 -20.92
N ILE A 57 -7.50 30.49 -21.34
CA ILE A 57 -6.69 29.29 -21.63
C ILE A 57 -5.65 29.57 -22.74
N PRO A 58 -6.02 30.14 -23.91
CA PRO A 58 -5.05 30.38 -24.99
C PRO A 58 -3.97 31.41 -24.61
N THR A 59 -4.30 32.37 -23.73
CA THR A 59 -3.40 33.47 -23.34
C THR A 59 -2.55 33.17 -22.11
N GLY A 60 -2.62 31.96 -21.54
CA GLY A 60 -1.74 31.54 -20.44
C GLY A 60 -2.31 30.53 -19.46
N GLY A 61 -3.57 30.13 -19.58
CA GLY A 61 -4.20 29.08 -18.75
C GLY A 61 -3.88 27.64 -19.20
N TRP A 62 -3.22 27.44 -20.34
CA TRP A 62 -2.89 26.11 -20.87
C TRP A 62 -1.79 25.39 -20.06
N LEU A 63 -0.79 26.10 -19.54
CA LEU A 63 0.34 25.49 -18.83
C LEU A 63 -0.10 24.71 -17.57
N PRO A 64 -0.91 25.27 -16.66
CA PRO A 64 -1.45 24.54 -15.51
C PRO A 64 -2.29 23.32 -15.91
N LEU A 65 -3.07 23.41 -16.99
CA LEU A 65 -3.86 22.28 -17.50
C LEU A 65 -2.95 21.15 -18.00
N VAL A 66 -1.86 21.49 -18.69
CA VAL A 66 -0.85 20.51 -19.10
C VAL A 66 -0.20 19.86 -17.88
N VAL A 67 0.24 20.65 -16.89
CA VAL A 67 0.84 20.12 -15.65
C VAL A 67 -0.14 19.22 -14.91
N ALA A 68 -1.39 19.64 -14.75
CA ALA A 68 -2.45 18.85 -14.12
C ALA A 68 -2.69 17.54 -14.89
N THR A 69 -2.71 17.59 -16.22
CA THR A 69 -2.87 16.40 -17.06
C THR A 69 -1.70 15.44 -16.88
N VAL A 70 -0.46 15.92 -16.88
CA VAL A 70 0.74 15.08 -16.66
C VAL A 70 0.71 14.44 -15.29
N LEU A 71 0.44 15.21 -14.23
CA LEU A 71 0.34 14.68 -12.86
C LEU A 71 -0.80 13.66 -12.74
N PHE A 72 -1.96 13.95 -13.33
CA PHE A 72 -3.08 13.02 -13.38
C PHE A 72 -2.72 11.71 -14.11
N LEU A 73 -2.00 11.78 -15.22
CA LEU A 73 -1.53 10.59 -15.93
C LEU A 73 -0.52 9.78 -15.09
N ILE A 74 0.38 10.43 -14.37
CA ILE A 74 1.33 9.78 -13.45
C ILE A 74 0.56 9.06 -12.33
N LEU A 75 -0.34 9.77 -11.65
CA LEU A 75 -1.12 9.23 -10.54
C LEU A 75 -2.02 8.07 -10.98
N THR A 76 -2.76 8.23 -12.08
CA THR A 76 -3.63 7.16 -12.60
C THR A 76 -2.84 5.95 -13.08
N THR A 77 -1.62 6.15 -13.59
CA THR A 77 -0.72 5.04 -13.96
C THR A 77 -0.21 4.31 -12.72
N TRP A 78 0.18 5.04 -11.68
CA TRP A 78 0.58 4.48 -10.39
C TRP A 78 -0.55 3.66 -9.75
N ILE A 79 -1.75 4.25 -9.62
CA ILE A 79 -2.92 3.60 -9.02
C ILE A 79 -3.26 2.32 -9.78
N LYS A 80 -3.32 2.37 -11.12
CA LYS A 80 -3.65 1.18 -11.93
C LYS A 80 -2.58 0.09 -11.80
N GLY A 81 -1.29 0.44 -11.80
CA GLY A 81 -0.22 -0.55 -11.67
C GLY A 81 -0.16 -1.17 -10.27
N ARG A 82 -0.35 -0.38 -9.22
CA ARG A 82 -0.46 -0.88 -7.83
C ARG A 82 -1.65 -1.80 -7.64
N ARG A 83 -2.78 -1.50 -8.29
CA ARG A 83 -3.96 -2.37 -8.29
C ARG A 83 -3.66 -3.73 -8.94
N LEU A 84 -3.06 -3.73 -10.14
CA LEU A 84 -2.69 -4.99 -10.82
C LEU A 84 -1.69 -5.82 -10.01
N LEU A 85 -0.71 -5.16 -9.38
CA LEU A 85 0.23 -5.83 -8.48
C LEU A 85 -0.48 -6.44 -7.27
N SER A 86 -1.42 -5.72 -6.66
CA SER A 86 -2.21 -6.24 -5.55
C SER A 86 -3.06 -7.44 -5.97
N GLU A 87 -3.75 -7.35 -7.12
CA GLU A 87 -4.56 -8.44 -7.67
C GLU A 87 -3.69 -9.68 -7.95
N TYR A 88 -2.52 -9.51 -8.57
CA TYR A 88 -1.57 -10.60 -8.82
C TYR A 88 -1.07 -11.27 -7.52
N MET A 89 -0.84 -10.49 -6.46
CA MET A 89 -0.45 -11.02 -5.15
C MET A 89 -1.61 -11.70 -4.44
N ASP A 90 -2.82 -11.18 -4.57
CA ASP A 90 -4.03 -11.72 -3.96
C ASP A 90 -4.42 -13.08 -4.57
N GLU A 91 -4.35 -13.22 -5.89
CA GLU A 91 -4.63 -14.48 -6.61
C GLU A 91 -3.67 -15.63 -6.21
N ARG A 92 -2.47 -15.29 -5.74
CA ARG A 92 -1.43 -16.26 -5.35
C ARG A 92 -1.30 -16.45 -3.85
N LYS A 93 -2.19 -15.86 -3.05
CA LYS A 93 -2.19 -16.05 -1.60
C LYS A 93 -2.40 -17.53 -1.28
N THR A 94 -1.44 -18.13 -0.59
CA THR A 94 -1.61 -19.43 0.05
C THR A 94 -1.90 -19.21 1.53
N LEU A 95 -2.77 -20.04 2.10
CA LEU A 95 -3.00 -20.03 3.54
C LEU A 95 -1.87 -20.77 4.27
N PHE A 96 -1.77 -20.58 5.59
CA PHE A 96 -0.73 -21.27 6.37
C PHE A 96 -1.05 -22.76 6.49
N GLU A 97 -2.34 -23.10 6.52
CA GLU A 97 -2.86 -24.45 6.55
C GLU A 97 -2.42 -25.23 5.28
N ASP A 98 -2.57 -24.63 4.09
CA ASP A 98 -2.11 -25.23 2.82
C ASP A 98 -0.59 -25.39 2.76
N LEU A 99 0.15 -24.56 3.49
CA LEU A 99 1.61 -24.63 3.54
C LEU A 99 2.07 -25.87 4.32
N GLU A 100 1.39 -26.24 5.40
CA GLU A 100 1.75 -27.41 6.20
C GLU A 100 1.63 -28.70 5.40
N GLU A 101 0.57 -28.84 4.60
CA GLU A 101 0.40 -29.98 3.69
C GLU A 101 1.57 -30.08 2.69
N LYS A 102 2.02 -28.94 2.14
CA LYS A 102 3.15 -28.85 1.21
C LYS A 102 4.50 -29.08 1.86
N ILE A 103 4.65 -28.76 3.14
CA ILE A 103 5.89 -28.92 3.92
C ILE A 103 6.16 -30.38 4.30
N SER A 104 5.21 -31.31 4.12
CA SER A 104 5.38 -32.74 4.44
C SER A 104 6.52 -33.46 3.69
N GLY A 105 7.21 -32.78 2.75
CA GLY A 105 8.45 -33.25 2.12
C GLY A 105 9.72 -33.06 2.99
N LYS A 106 10.84 -33.67 2.56
CA LYS A 106 12.18 -33.53 3.18
C LYS A 106 12.76 -32.12 3.00
N LEU A 107 12.20 -31.12 3.68
CA LEU A 107 12.84 -29.81 3.81
C LEU A 107 13.93 -29.87 4.88
N ALA A 108 15.08 -29.28 4.60
CA ALA A 108 16.15 -29.16 5.58
C ALA A 108 15.75 -28.13 6.64
N ARG A 109 15.77 -28.51 7.92
CA ARG A 109 15.50 -27.59 9.03
C ARG A 109 16.81 -27.02 9.56
N VAL A 110 16.91 -25.70 9.62
CA VAL A 110 18.08 -24.98 10.15
C VAL A 110 17.72 -24.28 11.45
N GLU A 111 18.68 -24.22 12.36
CA GLU A 111 18.53 -23.53 13.65
C GLU A 111 18.33 -22.01 13.45
N GLY A 112 17.61 -21.40 14.39
CA GLY A 112 17.40 -19.95 14.41
C GLY A 112 16.00 -19.51 13.97
N THR A 113 15.81 -18.19 13.91
CA THR A 113 14.51 -17.56 13.66
C THR A 113 14.56 -16.74 12.37
N ALA A 114 13.65 -17.01 11.45
CA ALA A 114 13.50 -16.21 10.23
C ALA A 114 12.29 -15.28 10.33
N ILE A 115 12.53 -13.98 10.14
CA ILE A 115 11.50 -12.95 10.14
C ILE A 115 11.23 -12.53 8.70
N TYR A 116 10.08 -12.95 8.15
CA TYR A 116 9.63 -12.56 6.82
C TYR A 116 8.77 -11.30 6.91
N LEU A 117 9.27 -10.20 6.35
CA LEU A 117 8.54 -8.94 6.28
C LEU A 117 7.54 -8.96 5.12
N THR A 118 6.29 -8.63 5.40
CA THR A 118 5.23 -8.60 4.38
C THR A 118 4.22 -7.48 4.59
N ARG A 119 3.79 -6.91 3.47
CA ARG A 119 2.68 -5.94 3.41
C ARG A 119 1.32 -6.61 3.54
N SER A 120 1.21 -7.91 3.28
CA SER A 120 -0.06 -8.63 3.35
C SER A 120 -0.41 -8.99 4.80
N LEU A 121 -1.62 -8.62 5.23
CA LEU A 121 -2.13 -8.90 6.58
C LEU A 121 -2.58 -10.36 6.78
N HIS A 122 -2.71 -11.12 5.70
CA HIS A 122 -3.25 -12.47 5.64
C HIS A 122 -2.47 -13.33 4.62
N GLY A 123 -2.52 -14.66 4.76
CA GLY A 123 -1.77 -15.61 3.92
C GLY A 123 -0.25 -15.60 4.09
N VAL A 124 0.40 -16.63 3.57
CA VAL A 124 1.85 -16.80 3.62
C VAL A 124 2.52 -15.79 2.67
N PRO A 125 3.62 -15.14 3.08
CA PRO A 125 4.33 -14.23 2.18
C PRO A 125 4.97 -15.01 1.02
N GLN A 126 4.87 -14.46 -0.20
CA GLN A 126 5.47 -15.07 -1.40
C GLN A 126 6.98 -15.31 -1.26
N VAL A 127 7.66 -14.44 -0.51
CA VAL A 127 9.08 -14.57 -0.20
C VAL A 127 9.41 -15.89 0.52
N LEU A 128 8.54 -16.32 1.45
CA LEU A 128 8.71 -17.60 2.13
C LEU A 128 8.52 -18.76 1.15
N LEU A 129 7.46 -18.71 0.34
CA LEU A 129 7.18 -19.76 -0.66
C LEU A 129 8.36 -19.89 -1.64
N HIS A 130 8.84 -18.78 -2.17
CA HIS A 130 9.96 -18.75 -3.10
C HIS A 130 11.25 -19.29 -2.47
N ASN A 131 11.53 -18.95 -1.21
CA ASN A 131 12.66 -19.51 -0.47
C ASN A 131 12.53 -21.04 -0.32
N LEU A 132 11.33 -21.55 -0.05
CA LEU A 132 11.10 -22.99 0.08
C LEU A 132 11.20 -23.73 -1.27
N GLU A 133 10.75 -23.10 -2.36
CA GLU A 133 10.81 -23.66 -3.71
C GLU A 133 12.25 -23.80 -4.24
N HIS A 134 13.15 -22.88 -3.87
CA HIS A 134 14.51 -22.85 -4.40
C HIS A 134 15.58 -23.35 -3.44
N ASN A 135 15.50 -22.97 -2.16
CA ASN A 135 16.52 -23.32 -1.18
C ASN A 135 16.14 -24.60 -0.41
N HIS A 136 14.85 -24.96 -0.38
CA HIS A 136 14.35 -26.12 0.37
C HIS A 136 14.73 -26.12 1.87
N VAL A 137 14.90 -24.93 2.45
CA VAL A 137 15.30 -24.72 3.85
C VAL A 137 14.18 -24.04 4.63
N LEU A 138 13.87 -24.61 5.79
CA LEU A 138 12.93 -24.07 6.77
C LEU A 138 13.68 -23.74 8.07
N HIS A 139 13.48 -22.55 8.62
CA HIS A 139 14.03 -22.25 9.95
C HIS A 139 13.17 -22.90 11.04
N GLU A 140 13.75 -23.13 12.22
CA GLU A 140 13.02 -23.69 13.37
C GLU A 140 11.77 -22.88 13.72
N ARG A 141 11.91 -21.55 13.72
CA ARG A 141 10.84 -20.58 13.96
C ARG A 141 10.72 -19.62 12.79
N ILE A 142 9.49 -19.44 12.32
CA ILE A 142 9.18 -18.53 11.23
C ILE A 142 8.20 -17.48 11.74
N ILE A 143 8.63 -16.23 11.70
CA ILE A 143 7.83 -15.07 12.08
C ILE A 143 7.48 -14.32 10.80
N VAL A 144 6.20 -14.21 10.49
CA VAL A 144 5.69 -13.35 9.43
C VAL A 144 5.26 -12.02 10.05
N LEU A 145 6.04 -10.98 9.77
CA LEU A 145 5.90 -9.65 10.36
C LEU A 145 5.22 -8.70 9.39
N SER A 146 4.16 -8.03 9.85
CA SER A 146 3.46 -6.98 9.12
C SER A 146 3.35 -5.72 9.95
N ILE A 147 3.63 -4.58 9.32
CA ILE A 147 3.54 -3.26 9.95
C ILE A 147 2.29 -2.57 9.42
N VAL A 148 1.44 -2.11 10.33
CA VAL A 148 0.14 -1.51 10.07
C VAL A 148 0.13 -0.09 10.60
N THR A 149 -0.02 0.88 9.70
CA THR A 149 -0.25 2.27 10.09
C THR A 149 -1.74 2.47 10.36
N THR A 150 -2.09 2.96 11.55
CA THR A 150 -3.46 3.27 11.96
C THR A 150 -3.80 4.74 11.66
N ASN A 151 -5.10 5.07 11.70
CA ASN A 151 -5.58 6.44 11.51
C ASN A 151 -5.43 7.30 12.78
N GLU A 152 -4.97 6.72 13.88
CA GLU A 152 -4.73 7.43 15.13
C GLU A 152 -3.29 7.95 15.16
N PRO A 153 -3.01 9.10 15.81
CA PRO A 153 -1.66 9.67 15.81
C PRO A 153 -0.65 8.81 16.57
N TYR A 154 -1.10 8.18 17.65
CA TYR A 154 -0.31 7.29 18.51
C TYR A 154 -1.17 6.10 18.93
N VAL A 155 -0.56 4.92 19.02
CA VAL A 155 -1.15 3.68 19.55
C VAL A 155 -0.48 3.36 20.89
N ASP A 156 -1.27 2.91 21.86
CA ASP A 156 -0.79 2.47 23.18
C ASP A 156 0.06 1.18 23.06
N GLU A 157 1.04 1.02 23.94
CA GLU A 157 1.97 -0.13 23.90
C GLU A 157 1.26 -1.49 23.99
N ALA A 158 0.16 -1.57 24.75
CA ALA A 158 -0.64 -2.80 24.88
C ALA A 158 -1.32 -3.24 23.58
N HIS A 159 -1.54 -2.30 22.64
CA HIS A 159 -2.17 -2.57 21.34
C HIS A 159 -1.16 -2.56 20.19
N LEU A 160 0.12 -2.30 20.49
CA LEU A 160 1.19 -2.18 19.51
C LEU A 160 1.45 -3.54 18.83
N VAL A 161 1.36 -4.64 19.57
CA VAL A 161 1.72 -5.97 19.09
C VAL A 161 0.52 -6.90 19.12
N LYS A 162 0.28 -7.63 18.02
CA LYS A 162 -0.66 -8.74 17.97
C LYS A 162 -0.02 -9.98 17.39
N ILE A 163 0.12 -11.00 18.22
CA ILE A 163 0.74 -12.28 17.86
C ILE A 163 -0.33 -13.33 17.64
N ARG A 164 -0.17 -14.15 16.60
CA ARG A 164 -0.95 -15.37 16.38
C ARG A 164 -0.02 -16.50 15.98
N SER A 165 -0.10 -17.63 16.69
CA SER A 165 0.60 -18.86 16.30
C SER A 165 -0.24 -19.68 15.33
N PHE A 166 0.40 -20.28 14.34
CA PHE A 166 -0.19 -21.20 13.39
C PHE A 166 0.56 -22.53 13.40
N GLY A 167 -0.14 -23.58 12.97
CA GLY A 167 0.41 -24.90 12.78
C GLY A 167 0.40 -25.82 13.99
N GLU A 168 0.45 -27.13 13.74
CA GLU A 168 0.39 -28.17 14.79
C GLU A 168 1.56 -28.04 15.79
N ASN A 169 2.75 -27.76 15.27
CA ASN A 169 3.97 -27.61 16.07
C ASN A 169 4.20 -26.18 16.61
N ARG A 170 3.26 -25.24 16.37
CA ARG A 170 3.32 -23.83 16.79
C ARG A 170 4.60 -23.07 16.40
N ASN A 171 5.28 -23.51 15.34
CA ASN A 171 6.55 -22.94 14.87
C ASN A 171 6.37 -21.75 13.92
N PHE A 172 5.14 -21.48 13.48
CA PHE A 172 4.79 -20.35 12.64
C PHE A 172 4.07 -19.28 13.45
N TYR A 173 4.54 -18.04 13.35
CA TYR A 173 3.95 -16.91 14.04
C TYR A 173 3.62 -15.82 13.04
N ARG A 174 2.43 -15.24 13.13
CA ARG A 174 2.13 -13.93 12.53
C ARG A 174 2.22 -12.88 13.61
N VAL A 175 3.03 -11.86 13.36
CA VAL A 175 3.12 -10.68 14.21
C VAL A 175 2.62 -9.48 13.41
N LYS A 176 1.65 -8.76 13.97
CA LYS A 176 1.20 -7.47 13.45
C LYS A 176 1.64 -6.38 14.41
N LEU A 177 2.37 -5.40 13.88
CA LEU A 177 2.79 -4.21 14.61
C LEU A 177 1.90 -3.04 14.19
N TYR A 178 1.21 -2.44 15.14
CA TYR A 178 0.33 -1.30 14.91
C TYR A 178 1.05 -0.02 15.35
N TYR A 179 1.13 0.95 14.44
CA TYR A 179 1.71 2.26 14.71
C TYR A 179 0.76 3.35 14.27
N GLY A 180 0.66 4.42 15.05
CA GLY A 180 -0.05 5.62 14.65
C GLY A 180 0.68 6.38 13.54
N PHE A 181 -0.05 7.20 12.79
CA PHE A 181 0.52 7.91 11.63
C PHE A 181 1.58 8.97 11.99
N LYS A 182 1.70 9.37 13.26
CA LYS A 182 2.79 10.24 13.77
C LYS A 182 3.86 9.47 14.56
N GLN A 183 3.72 8.16 14.72
CA GLN A 183 4.70 7.34 15.43
C GLN A 183 5.80 6.86 14.49
N ASN A 184 7.03 6.89 15.00
CA ASN A 184 8.17 6.27 14.32
C ASN A 184 8.12 4.76 14.58
N ALA A 185 8.02 3.97 13.50
CA ALA A 185 8.05 2.52 13.59
C ALA A 185 9.48 2.03 13.85
N ASP A 186 9.71 1.45 15.03
CA ASP A 186 11.00 0.85 15.40
C ASP A 186 10.83 -0.66 15.58
N VAL A 187 11.21 -1.42 14.55
CA VAL A 187 11.03 -2.87 14.55
C VAL A 187 11.83 -3.55 15.65
N ARG A 188 13.02 -3.03 16.00
CA ARG A 188 13.85 -3.63 17.05
C ARG A 188 13.15 -3.60 18.40
N ARG A 189 12.66 -2.42 18.79
CA ARG A 189 11.89 -2.26 20.03
C ARG A 189 10.63 -3.12 20.04
N ALA A 190 9.94 -3.22 18.91
CA ALA A 190 8.74 -4.04 18.81
C ALA A 190 9.03 -5.54 18.93
N LEU A 191 10.19 -6.03 18.46
CA LEU A 191 10.59 -7.43 18.65
C LEU A 191 10.92 -7.73 20.11
N GLU A 192 11.55 -6.80 20.84
CA GLU A 192 11.75 -6.94 22.29
C GLU A 192 10.42 -7.07 23.04
N LEU A 193 9.41 -6.28 22.66
CA LEU A 193 8.05 -6.40 23.20
C LEU A 193 7.41 -7.75 22.85
N CYS A 194 7.63 -8.26 21.64
CA CYS A 194 7.14 -9.59 21.26
C CYS A 194 7.71 -10.69 22.17
N VAL A 195 9.01 -10.59 22.51
CA VAL A 195 9.66 -11.54 23.43
C VAL A 195 9.03 -11.49 24.82
N GLN A 196 8.73 -10.29 25.32
CA GLN A 196 8.04 -10.10 26.61
C GLN A 196 6.61 -10.68 26.61
N GLU A 197 5.91 -10.62 25.47
CA GLU A 197 4.56 -11.19 25.26
C GLU A 197 4.57 -12.72 25.02
N GLY A 198 5.72 -13.39 25.17
CA GLY A 198 5.83 -14.86 25.17
C GLY A 198 6.35 -15.49 23.88
N LEU A 199 6.90 -14.71 22.95
CA LEU A 199 7.66 -15.25 21.80
C LEU A 199 9.12 -15.52 22.22
N ASP A 200 9.47 -16.76 22.50
CA ASP A 200 10.84 -17.13 22.89
C ASP A 200 11.78 -17.21 21.66
N PHE A 201 12.42 -16.10 21.33
CA PHE A 201 13.50 -16.04 20.34
C PHE A 201 14.49 -14.91 20.69
N ASP A 202 15.72 -15.02 20.21
CA ASP A 202 16.72 -13.96 20.31
C ASP A 202 16.66 -13.05 19.08
N PRO A 203 16.24 -11.77 19.23
CA PRO A 203 16.20 -10.83 18.11
C PRO A 203 17.55 -10.59 17.45
N LYS A 204 18.67 -10.84 18.14
CA LYS A 204 20.03 -10.63 17.59
C LYS A 204 20.48 -11.74 16.64
N ASN A 205 19.88 -12.92 16.75
CA ASN A 205 20.20 -14.08 15.89
C ASN A 205 19.10 -14.32 14.84
N ALA A 206 18.19 -13.37 14.67
CA ALA A 206 17.10 -13.47 13.72
C ALA A 206 17.52 -12.95 12.33
N SER A 207 17.21 -13.72 11.29
CA SER A 207 17.44 -13.33 9.89
C SER A 207 16.19 -12.67 9.31
N PHE A 208 16.31 -11.46 8.80
CA PHE A 208 15.22 -10.72 8.18
C PHE A 208 15.16 -11.00 6.68
N PHE A 209 14.10 -11.67 6.23
CA PHE A 209 13.85 -11.91 4.82
C PHE A 209 12.90 -10.86 4.27
N ILE A 210 13.37 -10.13 3.26
CA ILE A 210 12.63 -9.03 2.65
C ILE A 210 12.47 -9.30 1.16
N GLY A 211 11.25 -9.18 0.67
CA GLY A 211 10.96 -9.29 -0.75
C GLY A 211 11.32 -8.01 -1.49
N SER A 212 12.22 -8.11 -2.47
CA SER A 212 12.48 -7.04 -3.43
C SER A 212 11.74 -7.37 -4.73
N GLU A 213 10.60 -6.72 -4.94
CA GLU A 213 9.74 -6.99 -6.09
C GLU A 213 10.29 -6.27 -7.33
N GLN A 214 10.51 -7.00 -8.43
CA GLN A 214 10.81 -6.40 -9.73
C GLN A 214 9.63 -6.65 -10.68
N VAL A 215 9.00 -5.56 -11.13
CA VAL A 215 7.81 -5.65 -11.98
C VAL A 215 8.17 -5.66 -13.47
N SER A 216 7.76 -6.74 -14.12
CA SER A 216 7.73 -6.89 -15.57
C SER A 216 6.30 -7.11 -16.06
N PHE A 217 6.07 -6.90 -17.36
CA PHE A 217 4.73 -6.98 -17.95
C PHE A 217 4.72 -7.95 -19.13
N ARG A 218 3.72 -8.83 -19.16
CA ARG A 218 3.45 -9.75 -20.26
C ARG A 218 2.88 -9.00 -21.46
N ASN A 219 2.94 -9.61 -22.64
CA ASN A 219 2.34 -9.03 -23.85
C ASN A 219 0.83 -8.74 -23.68
N LYS A 220 0.09 -9.67 -23.03
CA LYS A 220 -1.36 -9.58 -22.81
C LYS A 220 -1.78 -8.81 -21.53
N SER A 221 -0.91 -7.99 -20.94
CA SER A 221 -1.27 -7.22 -19.73
C SER A 221 -2.38 -6.18 -20.00
N PRO A 222 -3.37 -6.00 -19.09
CA PRO A 222 -4.48 -5.05 -19.23
C PRO A 222 -4.05 -3.56 -19.20
N MET A 223 -2.78 -3.28 -18.93
CA MET A 223 -2.21 -1.93 -19.00
C MET A 223 -1.68 -1.61 -20.42
N PRO A 224 -1.97 -0.42 -20.98
CA PRO A 224 -1.37 0.03 -22.26
C PRO A 224 0.16 0.09 -22.21
N LYS A 225 0.84 -0.23 -23.33
CA LYS A 225 2.31 -0.34 -23.40
C LYS A 225 3.06 0.88 -22.88
N TRP A 226 2.62 2.10 -23.20
CA TRP A 226 3.27 3.33 -22.74
C TRP A 226 3.16 3.52 -21.22
N ARG A 227 2.02 3.15 -20.61
CA ARG A 227 1.82 3.20 -19.15
C ARG A 227 2.69 2.16 -18.44
N ARG A 228 2.97 1.01 -19.06
CA ARG A 228 3.86 -0.01 -18.49
C ARG A 228 5.28 0.53 -18.25
N GLY A 229 5.81 1.28 -19.22
CA GLY A 229 7.12 1.92 -19.09
C GLY A 229 7.16 2.95 -17.97
N LEU A 230 6.16 3.84 -17.94
CA LEU A 230 6.02 4.85 -16.88
C LEU A 230 5.87 4.20 -15.50
N PHE A 231 5.02 3.18 -15.36
CA PHE A 231 4.85 2.48 -14.09
C PHE A 231 6.13 1.81 -13.63
N ARG A 232 6.86 1.12 -14.52
CA ARG A 232 8.15 0.50 -14.18
C ARG A 232 9.16 1.53 -13.68
N PHE A 233 9.25 2.68 -14.35
CA PHE A 233 10.12 3.77 -13.92
C PHE A 233 9.72 4.28 -12.53
N LEU A 234 8.43 4.59 -12.31
CA LEU A 234 7.94 5.08 -11.02
C LEU A 234 8.14 4.05 -9.89
N PHE A 235 7.93 2.76 -10.17
CA PHE A 235 8.07 1.69 -9.19
C PHE A 235 9.54 1.49 -8.81
N HIS A 236 10.45 1.52 -9.77
CA HIS A 236 11.88 1.42 -9.50
C HIS A 236 12.41 2.60 -8.66
N ASN A 237 11.85 3.80 -8.84
CA ASN A 237 12.20 4.98 -8.05
C ASN A 237 11.47 5.06 -6.70
N SER A 238 10.52 4.15 -6.42
CA SER A 238 9.84 4.15 -5.12
C SER A 238 10.76 3.58 -4.05
N SER A 239 10.89 4.29 -2.93
CA SER A 239 11.79 3.91 -1.84
C SER A 239 11.48 2.50 -1.34
N SER A 240 12.53 1.70 -1.14
CA SER A 240 12.41 0.41 -0.44
C SER A 240 11.98 0.65 1.00
N ALA A 241 11.07 -0.17 1.52
CA ALA A 241 10.52 -0.01 2.86
C ALA A 241 11.55 -0.26 3.98
N ILE A 242 12.75 -0.73 3.62
CA ILE A 242 13.79 -1.19 4.54
C ILE A 242 14.40 -0.03 5.33
N ASP A 243 14.70 1.09 4.65
CA ASP A 243 15.33 2.26 5.27
C ASP A 243 14.42 2.91 6.34
N PHE A 244 13.11 2.73 6.22
CA PHE A 244 12.13 3.37 7.10
C PHE A 244 11.98 2.65 8.45
N PHE A 245 12.25 1.34 8.52
CA PHE A 245 11.92 0.50 9.69
C PHE A 245 13.08 0.19 10.64
N LYS A 246 14.25 0.84 10.44
CA LYS A 246 15.45 0.71 11.28
C LYS A 246 15.90 -0.74 11.55
N ILE A 247 15.74 -1.61 10.55
CA ILE A 247 16.14 -3.01 10.62
C ILE A 247 17.68 -3.10 10.54
N PRO A 248 18.34 -3.98 11.33
CA PRO A 248 19.79 -4.18 11.24
C PRO A 248 20.21 -4.67 9.85
N VAL A 249 21.05 -3.92 9.14
CA VAL A 249 21.42 -4.20 7.74
C VAL A 249 22.22 -5.51 7.61
N ASP A 250 22.97 -5.87 8.64
CA ASP A 250 23.79 -7.08 8.74
C ASP A 250 22.97 -8.38 8.84
N GLN A 251 21.68 -8.27 9.16
CA GLN A 251 20.76 -9.40 9.33
C GLN A 251 19.73 -9.50 8.20
N VAL A 252 19.80 -8.63 7.19
CA VAL A 252 18.82 -8.58 6.09
C VAL A 252 19.27 -9.43 4.92
N VAL A 253 18.38 -10.32 4.50
CA VAL A 253 18.46 -11.06 3.24
C VAL A 253 17.35 -10.55 2.32
N GLU A 254 17.75 -9.85 1.27
CA GLU A 254 16.83 -9.46 0.21
C GLU A 254 16.68 -10.59 -0.81
N LEU A 255 15.44 -11.06 -0.99
CA LEU A 255 15.08 -12.03 -2.02
C LEU A 255 14.36 -11.29 -3.15
N GLY A 256 15.04 -11.18 -4.29
CA GLY A 256 14.50 -10.58 -5.50
C GLY A 256 13.45 -11.49 -6.14
N ILE A 257 12.21 -11.03 -6.23
CA ILE A 257 11.12 -11.75 -6.88
C ILE A 257 10.74 -11.02 -8.16
N ARG A 258 10.81 -11.72 -9.29
CA ARG A 258 10.35 -11.18 -10.58
C ARG A 258 8.87 -11.45 -10.75
N ILE A 259 8.09 -10.38 -10.81
CA ILE A 259 6.64 -10.42 -11.00
C ILE A 259 6.32 -10.08 -12.46
N GLU A 260 5.44 -10.85 -13.07
CA GLU A 260 4.93 -10.62 -14.43
C GLU A 260 3.43 -10.31 -14.41
N LEU A 261 3.08 -9.02 -14.61
CA LEU A 261 1.71 -8.48 -14.70
C LEU A 261 1.13 -8.46 -16.12
#